data_AF-A0A7C0V418-F1
#
_entry.id   AF-A0A7C0V418-F1
#
_cell.length_a   1.000
_cell.length_b   1.000
_cell.length_c   1.000
_cell.angle_alpha   90.00
_cell.angle_beta   90.00
_cell.angle_gamma   90.00
#
_symmetry.space_group_name_H-M   'P 1'
#
loop_
_entity.id
_entity.type
_entity.pdbx_description
1 polymer ?
#
loop_
_entity_poly.entity_id
_entity_poly.type
_entity_poly.pdbx_seq_one_letter_code
_entity_poly.pdbx_strand_id
1 'polypeptide(L)' 'MIALSFQGDQDREDNGCGIIYGMMRDAGFRLKHLVTREIESHRLKSSRSSGAADGGRPAT' A
#
# COMPACT_ATOMS: atom_id res chain seq x y z
N MET A 1 -5.41 -2.17 -10.78
CA MET A 1 -4.86 -0.94 -11.43
C MET A 1 -3.57 -1.22 -12.18
N ILE A 2 -2.50 -1.72 -11.53
CA ILE A 2 -1.20 -1.96 -12.21
C ILE A 2 -1.33 -2.88 -13.45
N ALA A 3 -1.94 -4.05 -13.34
CA ALA A 3 -2.12 -4.96 -14.48
C ALA A 3 -2.94 -4.33 -15.62
N LEU A 4 -4.03 -3.65 -15.28
CA LEU A 4 -4.86 -2.92 -16.25
C LEU A 4 -4.06 -1.85 -17.00
N SER A 5 -3.21 -1.10 -16.29
CA SER A 5 -2.34 -0.08 -16.90
C SER A 5 -1.21 -0.65 -17.76
N PHE A 6 -0.83 -1.93 -17.60
CA PHE A 6 0.08 -2.59 -18.53
C PHE A 6 -0.64 -3.07 -19.79
N GLN A 7 -1.86 -3.58 -19.64
CA GLN A 7 -2.67 -3.98 -20.79
C GLN A 7 -3.00 -2.77 -21.67
N GLY A 8 -3.52 -1.69 -21.07
CA GLY A 8 -3.90 -0.50 -21.82
C GLY A 8 -2.75 0.24 -22.51
N ASP A 9 -1.52 0.15 -21.98
CA ASP A 9 -0.32 0.72 -22.61
C ASP A 9 0.16 -0.12 -23.80
N GLN A 10 -0.04 -1.45 -23.75
CA GLN A 10 0.20 -2.34 -24.90
C GLN A 10 -0.83 -2.10 -26.00
N ASP A 11 -2.09 -1.90 -25.63
CA ASP A 11 -3.22 -1.69 -26.54
C ASP A 11 -3.42 -0.21 -26.91
N ARG A 12 -2.36 0.62 -26.84
CA ARG A 12 -2.47 2.07 -27.05
C ARG A 12 -2.95 2.41 -28.47
N GLU A 13 -3.90 3.32 -28.57
CA GLU A 13 -4.40 3.85 -29.84
C GLU A 13 -3.79 5.23 -30.17
N ASP A 14 -3.40 5.98 -29.14
CA ASP A 14 -2.77 7.29 -29.27
C ASP A 14 -1.80 7.62 -28.12
N ASN A 15 -1.24 8.83 -28.17
CA ASN A 15 -0.36 9.33 -27.11
C ASN A 15 -1.09 9.57 -25.78
N GLY A 16 -2.39 9.86 -25.82
CA GLY A 16 -3.23 10.05 -24.64
C GLY A 16 -3.37 8.79 -23.80
N CYS A 17 -3.52 7.62 -24.45
CA CYS A 17 -3.49 6.31 -23.78
C CYS A 17 -2.23 6.15 -22.93
N GLY A 18 -1.06 6.47 -23.48
CA GLY A 18 0.22 6.38 -22.77
C GLY A 18 0.28 7.29 -21.54
N ILE A 19 -0.28 8.50 -21.62
CA ILE A 19 -0.36 9.44 -20.49
C ILE A 19 -1.27 8.87 -19.40
N ILE A 20 -2.48 8.44 -19.76
CA ILE A 20 -3.49 7.96 -18.79
C ILE A 20 -3.03 6.67 -18.12
N TYR A 21 -2.59 5.68 -18.89
CA TYR A 21 -2.11 4.41 -18.33
C TYR A 21 -0.79 4.57 -17.58
N GLY A 22 0.08 5.49 -17.99
CA GLY A 22 1.26 5.89 -17.22
C GLY A 22 0.90 6.46 -15.84
N MET A 23 -0.02 7.41 -15.77
CA MET A 23 -0.52 7.98 -14.51
C MET A 23 -1.17 6.91 -13.62
N MET A 24 -2.02 6.06 -14.20
CA MET A 24 -2.69 4.97 -13.46
C MET A 24 -1.67 3.97 -12.90
N ARG A 25 -0.61 3.66 -13.66
CA ARG A 25 0.46 2.75 -13.24
C ARG A 25 1.23 3.33 -12.05
N ASP A 26 1.62 4.60 -12.12
CA ASP A 26 2.33 5.30 -11.03
C ASP A 26 1.49 5.31 -9.74
N ALA A 27 0.21 5.70 -9.84
CA ALA A 27 -0.71 5.65 -8.71
C ALA A 27 -0.84 4.24 -8.11
N GLY A 28 -0.93 3.21 -8.96
CA GLY A 28 -0.98 1.82 -8.53
C GLY A 28 0.25 1.37 -7.73
N PHE A 29 1.46 1.74 -8.17
CA PHE A 29 2.69 1.40 -7.45
C PHE A 29 2.84 2.19 -6.14
N ARG A 30 2.46 3.47 -6.12
CA ARG A 30 2.41 4.27 -4.88
C ARG A 30 1.49 3.65 -3.85
N LEU A 31 0.29 3.23 -4.25
CA LEU A 31 -0.66 2.54 -3.37
C LEU A 31 -0.07 1.21 -2.86
N LYS A 32 0.50 0.39 -3.74
CA LYS A 32 1.16 -0.87 -3.34
C LYS A 32 2.22 -0.61 -2.27
N HIS A 33 3.06 0.38 -2.46
CA HIS A 33 4.12 0.76 -1.51
C HIS A 33 3.56 1.19 -0.15
N LEU A 34 2.55 2.07 -0.14
CA LEU A 34 1.90 2.52 1.10
C LEU A 34 1.25 1.37 1.87
N VAL A 35 0.52 0.49 1.17
CA VAL A 35 -0.14 -0.67 1.79
C VAL A 35 0.88 -1.67 2.34
N THR A 36 1.97 -1.95 1.61
CA THR A 36 3.05 -2.82 2.12
C THR A 36 3.63 -2.27 3.42
N ARG A 37 3.92 -0.95 3.47
CA ARG A 37 4.43 -0.31 4.69
C ARG A 37 3.43 -0.39 5.85
N GLU A 38 2.14 -0.22 5.58
CA GLU A 38 1.11 -0.34 6.61
C GLU A 38 1.02 -1.77 7.16
N ILE A 39 1.09 -2.78 6.29
CA ILE A 39 1.12 -4.19 6.69
C ILE A 39 2.35 -4.49 7.55
N GLU A 40 3.54 -4.01 7.15
CA GLU A 40 4.77 -4.18 7.93
C GLU A 40 4.68 -3.50 9.30
N SER A 41 4.19 -2.26 9.34
CA SER A 41 3.94 -1.51 10.58
C SER A 41 3.01 -2.29 11.52
N HIS A 42 1.90 -2.82 10.99
CA HIS A 42 0.95 -3.61 11.77
C HIS A 42 1.54 -4.94 12.25
N ARG A 43 2.32 -5.64 11.41
CA ARG A 43 3.01 -6.87 11.80
C ARG A 43 4.02 -6.62 12.92
N LEU A 44 4.81 -5.55 12.81
CA LEU A 44 5.77 -5.14 13.84
C LEU A 44 5.07 -4.74 15.14
N LYS A 45 3.96 -3.98 15.06
CA LYS A 45 3.17 -3.58 16.24
C LYS A 45 2.54 -4.80 16.92
N SER A 46 1.95 -5.72 16.15
CA SER A 46 1.39 -6.98 16.66
C SER A 46 2.45 -7.85 17.34
N SER A 47 3.70 -7.87 16.85
CA SER A 47 4.79 -8.59 17.49
C SER A 47 5.32 -7.94 18.77
N ARG A 48 5.08 -6.64 18.95
CA ARG A 48 5.48 -5.86 20.15
C ARG A 48 4.38 -5.78 21.21
N SER A 49 3.12 -6.04 20.85
CA SER A 49 1.98 -5.97 21.77
C SER A 49 1.64 -7.29 22.48
N SER A 50 2.32 -8.39 22.16
CA SER A 50 2.13 -9.69 22.84
C SER A 50 2.96 -9.84 24.14
N GLY A 51 3.49 -8.74 24.70
CA GLY A 51 4.35 -8.77 25.89
C GLY A 51 4.40 -7.49 26.72
N ALA A 52 3.36 -6.67 26.73
CA ALA A 52 3.25 -5.54 27.67
C ALA A 52 2.15 -5.83 28.68
N ALA A 53 2.58 -6.30 29.85
CA ALA A 53 1.78 -6.44 31.05
C ALA A 53 1.02 -5.15 31.34
N ASP A 54 -0.30 -5.26 31.54
CA ASP A 54 -1.09 -4.24 32.21
C ASP A 54 -0.71 -4.28 33.69
N GLY A 55 0.31 -3.50 34.03
CA GLY A 55 0.75 -3.25 35.39
C GLY A 55 -0.36 -2.55 36.15
N GLY A 56 -0.94 -3.28 37.11
CA GLY A 56 -1.99 -2.81 37.99
C GLY A 56 -1.70 -1.44 38.57
N ARG A 57 -2.68 -0.54 38.42
CA ARG A 57 -2.70 0.77 39.05
C ARG A 57 -3.22 0.59 40.49
N PRO A 58 -2.47 0.90 41.56
CA PRO A 58 -3.04 0.93 42.90
C PRO A 58 -4.01 2.11 42.99
N ALA A 59 -5.22 1.84 43.47
CA ALA A 59 -6.18 2.87 43.82
C ALA A 59 -5.62 3.69 44.99
N THR A 60 -5.29 4.95 44.73
CA THR A 60 -5.15 5.98 45.77
C THR A 60 -6.50 6.63 46.01
#